data_AF-A0A2S1KPS7-F1
#
_entry.id   AF-A0A2S1KPS7-F1
#
_cell.length_a   1.000
_cell.length_b   1.000
_cell.length_c   1.000
_cell.angle_alpha   90.00
_cell.angle_beta   90.00
_cell.angle_gamma   90.00
#
_symmetry.space_group_name_H-M   'P 1'
#
loop_
_entity.id
_entity.type
_entity.pdbx_description
1 polymer ?
#
loop_
_entity_poly.entity_id
_entity_poly.type
_entity_poly.pdbx_seq_one_letter_code
_entity_poly.pdbx_strand_id
1 'polypeptide(L)'
;MLKTIGQVINDVRREKHISLAQIADLGISKSRYYRFIDGEIDMPMFDIMTIMDALTLSFAELGQLTNKACLQDITLHWLLTVDRSELAARANGVDEQDTDFRRQIFAYSLALRADEVTPEQSEGIFQRLVTLEAFTIIDLVGFALIAPVISADKFKLLYVRYTAGMANNQNFLNSDLYDLILTIHMAAIDKLLLQPENRSYNSTMFVIETILNQYSEPQYMELRLLQQVMQLLKTTTDGVTFTTNNRMTTLLLSAKTQHASVIKTRLMSLDLSALWTEFQVGASNFWVKPNEHMRLPSFSTLPPEEMFDHYGDVFRWIIKQKHVTPGMVVDAGVSTYKLYKAYNENGYLQLEELLKLMHLLDLMPSDIDVVLRRRLINVTNSTWYQYSWQHIQPLGYDALARSMQQKYETNHQRKDLEAYFEFKALDGLFVRQNWLQSPAAAELSKAISDELMTMETWSYAEFRVARYAMLHIENPAGIQMWAQLLYRALKTIDQRYINRNMVLDIFEWPLLRAILRGKRELAETLLQVAQVADTNAADVMLFGRGQQRLFDIYADILHEKPHSRRDLQEHLSDFVMLSGDRKFIDGYQKILRPLWEE
;
A
#
# COMPACT_ATOMS: atom_id res chain seq x y z
N MET A 1 8.07 29.77 9.68
CA MET A 1 7.67 29.20 10.99
C MET A 1 6.85 27.95 10.68
N LEU A 2 7.27 26.77 11.14
CA LEU A 2 6.52 25.53 10.88
C LEU A 2 5.18 25.58 11.63
N LYS A 3 4.08 25.19 10.97
CA LYS A 3 2.75 25.14 11.60
C LYS A 3 2.75 24.08 12.71
N THR A 4 2.00 24.33 13.78
CA THR A 4 1.73 23.29 14.79
C THR A 4 0.84 22.22 14.19
N ILE A 5 0.84 21.01 14.77
CA ILE A 5 -0.06 19.93 14.32
C ILE A 5 -1.53 20.37 14.44
N GLY A 6 -1.87 21.09 15.51
CA GLY A 6 -3.21 21.65 15.69
C GLY A 6 -3.61 22.67 14.61
N GLN A 7 -2.69 23.52 14.17
CA GLN A 7 -2.91 24.46 13.07
C GLN A 7 -3.17 23.73 11.75
N VAL A 8 -2.36 22.70 11.43
CA VAL A 8 -2.54 21.89 10.22
C VAL A 8 -3.89 21.16 10.24
N ILE A 9 -4.25 20.53 11.36
CA ILE A 9 -5.55 19.87 11.54
C ILE A 9 -6.70 20.86 11.31
N ASN A 10 -6.59 22.09 11.81
CA ASN A 10 -7.61 23.11 11.61
C ASN A 10 -7.67 23.65 10.17
N ASP A 11 -6.55 23.70 9.46
CA ASP A 11 -6.52 24.04 8.03
C ASP A 11 -7.28 22.99 7.23
N VAL A 12 -6.94 21.71 7.39
CA VAL A 12 -7.64 20.60 6.74
C VAL A 12 -9.13 20.60 7.08
N ARG A 13 -9.49 20.83 8.36
CA ARG A 13 -10.90 20.96 8.77
C ARG A 13 -11.63 22.05 7.98
N ARG A 14 -11.01 23.22 7.81
CA ARG A 14 -11.61 24.36 7.09
C ARG A 14 -11.74 24.06 5.61
N GLU A 15 -10.69 23.53 5.00
CA GLU A 15 -10.61 23.15 3.58
C GLU A 15 -11.60 22.03 3.22
N LYS A 16 -11.94 21.16 4.19
CA LYS A 16 -12.96 20.12 4.06
C LYS A 16 -14.37 20.56 4.50
N HIS A 17 -14.53 21.82 4.90
CA HIS A 17 -15.77 22.41 5.42
C HIS A 17 -16.42 21.68 6.61
N ILE A 18 -15.60 21.03 7.44
CA ILE A 18 -16.10 20.36 8.64
C ILE A 18 -16.32 21.40 9.74
N SER A 19 -17.54 21.51 10.23
CA SER A 19 -17.91 22.50 11.25
C SER A 19 -17.33 22.17 12.63
N LEU A 20 -17.18 23.19 13.48
CA LEU A 20 -16.83 22.97 14.88
C LEU A 20 -17.94 22.28 15.68
N ALA A 21 -19.18 22.29 15.18
CA ALA A 21 -20.27 21.52 15.79
C ALA A 21 -20.01 20.02 15.61
N GLN A 22 -19.64 19.60 14.40
CA GLN A 22 -19.27 18.20 14.13
C GLN A 22 -18.08 17.75 14.97
N ILE A 23 -17.07 18.61 15.20
CA ILE A 23 -15.97 18.29 16.13
C ILE A 23 -16.47 18.14 17.58
N ALA A 24 -17.41 19.00 18.01
CA ALA A 24 -18.00 18.91 19.34
C ALA A 24 -18.84 17.65 19.55
N ASP A 25 -19.51 17.17 18.50
CA ASP A 25 -20.30 15.93 18.52
C ASP A 25 -19.43 14.68 18.71
N LEU A 26 -18.11 14.79 18.48
CA LEU A 26 -17.13 13.74 18.81
C LEU A 26 -16.77 13.70 20.30
N GLY A 27 -17.37 14.55 21.13
CA GLY A 27 -17.07 14.68 22.56
C GLY A 27 -15.93 15.65 22.88
N ILE A 28 -15.44 16.41 21.89
CA ILE A 28 -14.33 17.35 22.05
C ILE A 28 -14.86 18.79 22.11
N SER A 29 -14.89 19.38 23.31
CA SER A 29 -15.45 20.73 23.47
C SER A 29 -14.73 21.77 22.59
N LYS A 30 -15.48 22.75 22.07
CA LYS A 30 -14.93 23.83 21.22
C LYS A 30 -13.76 24.56 21.89
N SER A 31 -13.87 24.86 23.19
CA SER A 31 -12.80 25.50 23.94
C SER A 31 -11.53 24.64 23.96
N ARG A 32 -11.66 23.34 24.24
CA ARG A 32 -10.52 22.42 24.23
C ARG A 32 -9.87 22.33 22.85
N TYR A 33 -10.68 22.27 21.79
CA TYR A 33 -10.19 22.25 20.42
C TYR A 33 -9.41 23.53 20.05
N TYR A 34 -9.92 24.72 20.38
CA TYR A 34 -9.22 25.98 20.12
C TYR A 34 -7.89 26.07 20.87
N ARG A 35 -7.89 25.74 22.16
CA ARG A 35 -6.66 25.74 22.97
C ARG A 35 -5.59 24.79 22.39
N PHE A 36 -6.00 23.67 21.81
CA PHE A 36 -5.08 22.76 21.12
C PHE A 36 -4.53 23.37 19.81
N ILE A 37 -5.38 24.00 18.99
CA ILE A 37 -4.95 24.69 17.76
C ILE A 37 -3.93 25.78 18.06
N ASP A 38 -4.19 26.56 19.11
CA ASP A 38 -3.34 27.67 19.55
C ASP A 38 -2.06 27.17 20.24
N GLY A 39 -1.92 25.86 20.46
CA GLY A 39 -0.77 25.24 21.12
C GLY A 39 -0.72 25.45 22.63
N GLU A 40 -1.83 25.87 23.25
CA GLU A 40 -1.93 26.05 24.70
C GLU A 40 -2.03 24.74 25.48
N ILE A 41 -2.58 23.70 24.86
CA ILE A 41 -2.72 22.37 25.45
C ILE A 41 -2.30 21.29 24.45
N ASP A 42 -1.80 20.17 24.98
CA ASP A 42 -1.70 18.94 24.22
C ASP A 42 -3.04 18.19 24.23
N MET A 43 -3.21 17.27 23.29
CA MET A 43 -4.43 16.48 23.12
C MET A 43 -4.12 14.98 23.24
N PRO A 44 -4.98 14.20 23.92
CA PRO A 44 -4.90 12.75 23.93
C PRO A 44 -4.91 12.17 22.53
N MET A 45 -4.10 11.14 22.30
CA MET A 45 -4.02 10.47 21.00
C MET A 45 -5.39 9.97 20.52
N PHE A 46 -6.23 9.47 21.43
CA PHE A 46 -7.59 9.04 21.07
C PHE A 46 -8.44 10.17 20.48
N ASP A 47 -8.37 11.37 21.05
CA ASP A 47 -9.09 12.55 20.56
C ASP A 47 -8.53 12.98 19.19
N ILE A 48 -7.20 12.91 19.02
CA ILE A 48 -6.53 13.17 17.74
C ILE A 48 -6.97 12.17 16.66
N MET A 49 -6.96 10.87 16.96
CA MET A 49 -7.41 9.82 16.03
C MET A 49 -8.88 10.02 15.66
N THR A 50 -9.73 10.42 16.61
CA THR A 50 -11.15 10.68 16.38
C THR A 50 -11.36 11.90 15.47
N ILE A 51 -10.59 12.98 15.66
CA ILE A 51 -10.59 14.13 14.75
C ILE A 51 -10.13 13.71 13.36
N MET A 52 -9.02 12.98 13.27
CA MET A 52 -8.46 12.51 12.00
C MET A 52 -9.43 11.63 11.22
N ASP A 53 -10.16 10.75 11.90
CA ASP A 53 -11.25 9.96 11.31
C ASP A 53 -12.36 10.82 10.72
N ALA A 54 -12.75 11.89 11.42
CA ALA A 54 -13.74 12.85 10.93
C ALA A 54 -13.21 13.67 9.74
N LEU A 55 -11.91 13.99 9.76
CA LEU A 55 -11.20 14.70 8.68
C LEU A 55 -10.77 13.79 7.53
N THR A 56 -11.07 12.48 7.59
CA THR A 56 -10.70 11.52 6.56
C THR A 56 -9.18 11.53 6.28
N LEU A 57 -8.37 11.69 7.33
CA LEU A 57 -6.92 11.92 7.25
C LEU A 57 -6.13 10.81 7.99
N SER A 58 -5.08 10.27 7.37
CA SER A 58 -4.15 9.34 8.02
C SER A 58 -3.04 10.05 8.81
N PHE A 59 -2.34 9.33 9.69
CA PHE A 59 -1.24 9.92 10.47
C PHE A 59 -0.03 10.22 9.59
N ALA A 60 0.21 9.36 8.61
CA ALA A 60 1.17 9.54 7.55
C ALA A 60 0.90 10.82 6.71
N GLU A 61 -0.34 11.05 6.29
CA GLU A 61 -0.74 12.26 5.54
C GLU A 61 -0.62 13.52 6.41
N LEU A 62 -1.04 13.44 7.68
CA LEU A 62 -0.86 14.55 8.62
C LEU A 62 0.62 14.94 8.74
N GLY A 63 1.50 13.95 8.81
CA GLY A 63 2.94 14.17 8.89
C GLY A 63 3.50 14.95 7.71
N GLN A 64 3.07 14.63 6.50
CA GLN A 64 3.44 15.35 5.28
C GLN A 64 2.97 16.80 5.30
N LEU A 65 1.71 17.04 5.68
CA LEU A 65 1.14 18.38 5.75
C LEU A 65 1.83 19.27 6.79
N THR A 66 2.38 18.66 7.85
CA THR A 66 3.16 19.40 8.86
C THR A 66 4.57 19.76 8.40
N ASN A 67 5.08 19.09 7.36
CA ASN A 67 6.45 19.18 6.87
C ASN A 67 7.50 18.95 7.98
N LYS A 68 7.18 18.12 8.97
CA LYS A 68 8.11 17.72 10.03
C LYS A 68 8.82 16.44 9.62
N ALA A 69 10.14 16.45 9.56
CA ALA A 69 10.95 15.29 9.17
C ALA A 69 10.73 14.06 10.06
N CYS A 70 10.44 14.25 11.36
CA CYS A 70 10.09 13.16 12.28
C CYS A 70 8.77 12.46 11.94
N LEU A 71 7.90 13.15 11.18
CA LEU A 71 6.61 12.68 10.73
C LEU A 71 6.59 12.40 9.22
N GLN A 72 7.74 12.09 8.62
CA GLN A 72 7.82 11.62 7.24
C GLN A 72 8.26 10.17 7.23
N ASP A 73 7.54 9.34 6.47
CA ASP A 73 7.98 7.97 6.21
C ASP A 73 9.24 7.98 5.33
N ILE A 74 10.18 7.10 5.69
CA ILE A 74 11.41 6.85 4.95
C ILE A 74 11.18 5.63 4.06
N THR A 75 11.40 5.77 2.76
CA THR A 75 11.14 4.73 1.76
C THR A 75 12.34 4.52 0.85
N LEU A 76 12.44 3.37 0.17
CA LEU A 76 13.54 3.13 -0.77
C LEU A 76 13.55 4.18 -1.88
N HIS A 77 12.37 4.57 -2.38
CA HIS A 77 12.26 5.64 -3.38
C HIS A 77 12.90 6.93 -2.86
N TRP A 78 12.49 7.39 -1.68
CA TRP A 78 13.04 8.62 -1.09
C TRP A 78 14.56 8.51 -0.88
N LEU A 79 15.05 7.43 -0.29
CA LEU A 79 16.48 7.22 -0.02
C LEU A 79 17.34 7.29 -1.29
N LEU A 80 16.84 6.79 -2.42
CA LEU A 80 17.57 6.69 -3.67
C LEU A 80 17.44 7.94 -4.56
N THR A 81 16.41 8.76 -4.35
CA THR A 81 16.09 9.91 -5.22
C THR A 81 16.29 11.28 -4.57
N VAL A 82 16.19 11.38 -3.23
CA VAL A 82 16.38 12.65 -2.49
C VAL A 82 17.75 13.28 -2.80
N ASP A 83 17.85 14.59 -2.65
CA ASP A 83 19.12 15.29 -2.84
C ASP A 83 20.23 14.69 -1.95
N ARG A 84 21.43 14.51 -2.53
CA ARG A 84 22.54 13.88 -1.81
C ARG A 84 22.99 14.71 -0.61
N SER A 85 22.89 16.05 -0.68
CA SER A 85 23.27 16.92 0.43
C SER A 85 22.28 16.84 1.59
N GLU A 86 20.98 16.70 1.30
CA GLU A 86 19.95 16.45 2.32
C GLU A 86 20.20 15.11 3.02
N LEU A 87 20.44 14.04 2.25
CA LEU A 87 20.74 12.72 2.80
C LEU A 87 22.01 12.72 3.66
N ALA A 88 23.06 13.43 3.23
CA ALA A 88 24.29 13.59 3.99
C ALA A 88 24.09 14.40 5.29
N ALA A 89 23.29 15.47 5.25
CA ALA A 89 22.96 16.25 6.44
C ALA A 89 22.22 15.40 7.49
N ARG A 90 21.24 14.60 7.06
CA ARG A 90 20.51 13.68 7.95
C ARG A 90 21.40 12.55 8.48
N ALA A 91 22.26 11.97 7.64
CA ALA A 91 23.24 10.97 8.08
C ALA A 91 24.18 11.51 9.18
N ASN A 92 24.54 12.80 9.10
CA ASN A 92 25.37 13.48 10.09
C ASN A 92 24.60 13.91 11.36
N GLY A 93 23.30 13.65 11.44
CA GLY A 93 22.47 14.01 12.60
C GLY A 93 22.22 15.51 12.75
N VAL A 94 22.15 16.24 11.63
CA VAL A 94 21.74 17.67 11.65
C VAL A 94 20.30 17.82 12.15
N ASP A 95 19.46 16.81 11.95
CA ASP A 95 18.12 16.75 12.50
C ASP A 95 18.13 15.93 13.80
N GLU A 96 17.85 16.59 14.93
CA GLU A 96 17.78 15.96 16.26
C GLU A 96 16.68 14.88 16.36
N GLN A 97 15.74 14.84 15.41
CA GLN A 97 14.70 13.83 15.34
C GLN A 97 15.14 12.53 14.65
N ASP A 98 16.33 12.50 14.05
CA ASP A 98 16.88 11.31 13.41
C ASP A 98 17.57 10.40 14.42
N THR A 99 16.97 9.25 14.64
CA THR A 99 17.50 8.20 15.51
C THR A 99 18.80 7.63 14.94
N ASP A 100 19.62 7.02 15.80
CA ASP A 100 20.88 6.37 15.42
C ASP A 100 20.68 5.39 14.25
N PHE A 101 19.59 4.64 14.26
CA PHE A 101 19.29 3.67 13.22
C PHE A 101 18.92 4.33 11.89
N ARG A 102 18.11 5.41 11.91
CA ARG A 102 17.81 6.19 10.70
C ARG A 102 19.08 6.80 10.11
N ARG A 103 19.97 7.33 10.94
CA ARG A 103 21.27 7.87 10.51
C ARG A 103 22.13 6.82 9.84
N GLN A 104 22.16 5.58 10.37
CA GLN A 104 22.84 4.45 9.72
C GLN A 104 22.22 4.12 8.35
N ILE A 105 20.90 4.10 8.23
CA ILE A 105 20.19 3.89 6.96
C ILE A 105 20.52 4.98 5.93
N PHE A 106 20.58 6.24 6.35
CA PHE A 106 20.93 7.37 5.48
C PHE A 106 22.38 7.29 5.01
N ALA A 107 23.32 7.00 5.91
CA ALA A 107 24.73 6.82 5.57
C ALA A 107 24.94 5.64 4.61
N TYR A 108 24.26 4.52 4.84
CA TYR A 108 24.26 3.36 3.95
C TYR A 108 23.74 3.73 2.56
N SER A 109 22.59 4.42 2.51
CA SER A 109 21.97 4.82 1.24
C SER A 109 22.84 5.80 0.44
N LEU A 110 23.56 6.70 1.13
CA LEU A 110 24.52 7.60 0.49
C LEU A 110 25.68 6.82 -0.14
N ALA A 111 26.26 5.85 0.59
CA ALA A 111 27.33 4.99 0.10
C ALA A 111 26.84 4.09 -1.06
N LEU A 112 25.63 3.56 -0.97
CA LEU A 112 24.99 2.77 -2.03
C LEU A 112 24.85 3.56 -3.32
N ARG A 113 24.43 4.82 -3.25
CA ARG A 113 24.32 5.71 -4.42
C ARG A 113 25.68 6.10 -5.00
N ALA A 114 26.76 5.96 -4.23
CA ALA A 114 28.13 6.19 -4.67
C ALA A 114 28.82 4.90 -5.16
N ASP A 115 28.18 3.74 -5.02
CA ASP A 115 28.80 2.41 -5.22
C ASP A 115 30.01 2.16 -4.28
N GLU A 116 29.92 2.69 -3.05
CA GLU A 116 30.99 2.69 -2.03
C GLU A 116 30.58 1.99 -0.72
N VAL A 117 29.57 1.12 -0.76
CA VAL A 117 29.10 0.40 0.45
C VAL A 117 30.19 -0.49 1.00
N THR A 118 30.49 -0.33 2.30
CA THR A 118 31.44 -1.21 2.98
C THR A 118 30.76 -2.38 3.70
N PRO A 119 31.46 -3.51 3.93
CA PRO A 119 30.94 -4.61 4.73
C PRO A 119 30.53 -4.18 6.15
N GLU A 120 31.25 -3.24 6.76
CA GLU A 120 30.95 -2.73 8.11
C GLU A 120 29.61 -1.99 8.16
N GLN A 121 29.26 -1.24 7.10
CA GLN A 121 27.97 -0.55 7.03
C GLN A 121 26.80 -1.53 6.94
N SER A 122 26.95 -2.58 6.12
CA SER A 122 25.95 -3.66 6.05
C SER A 122 25.84 -4.41 7.38
N GLU A 123 26.98 -4.60 8.07
CA GLU A 123 27.03 -5.28 9.36
C GLU A 123 26.36 -4.49 10.48
N GLY A 124 26.53 -3.17 10.52
CA GLY A 124 25.87 -2.32 11.53
C GLY A 124 24.34 -2.45 11.49
N ILE A 125 23.76 -2.40 10.29
CA ILE A 125 22.31 -2.58 10.11
C ILE A 125 21.91 -4.03 10.48
N PHE A 126 22.65 -5.04 10.03
CA PHE A 126 22.37 -6.44 10.38
C PHE A 126 22.37 -6.68 11.90
N GLN A 127 23.36 -6.16 12.62
CA GLN A 127 23.49 -6.34 14.07
C GLN A 127 22.35 -5.68 14.84
N ARG A 128 21.82 -4.55 14.36
CA ARG A 128 20.58 -3.98 14.92
C ARG A 128 19.40 -4.91 14.68
N LEU A 129 19.17 -5.32 13.43
CA LEU A 129 17.98 -6.08 13.03
C LEU A 129 17.91 -7.48 13.65
N VAL A 130 19.04 -8.18 13.79
CA VAL A 130 19.06 -9.56 14.30
C VAL A 130 18.66 -9.65 15.79
N THR A 131 18.76 -8.54 16.52
CA THR A 131 18.35 -8.45 17.93
C THR A 131 16.83 -8.31 18.11
N LEU A 132 16.13 -7.92 17.05
CA LEU A 132 14.69 -7.66 17.09
C LEU A 132 13.90 -8.97 17.00
N GLU A 133 12.77 -9.01 17.71
CA GLU A 133 11.83 -10.14 17.63
C GLU A 133 10.82 -9.98 16.48
N ALA A 134 10.50 -8.74 16.09
CA ALA A 134 9.65 -8.39 14.96
C ALA A 134 10.08 -7.05 14.32
N PHE A 135 9.66 -6.83 13.08
CA PHE A 135 10.02 -5.64 12.30
C PHE A 135 8.85 -4.64 12.18
N THR A 136 9.16 -3.39 12.49
CA THR A 136 8.39 -2.20 12.09
C THR A 136 8.81 -1.77 10.69
N ILE A 137 8.12 -0.81 10.06
CA ILE A 137 8.37 -0.49 8.65
C ILE A 137 9.82 -0.02 8.41
N ILE A 138 10.42 0.78 9.32
CA ILE A 138 11.82 1.20 9.15
C ILE A 138 12.81 0.02 9.24
N ASP A 139 12.47 -1.01 10.03
CA ASP A 139 13.28 -2.21 10.13
C ASP A 139 13.22 -3.01 8.81
N LEU A 140 12.06 -3.00 8.13
CA LEU A 140 11.91 -3.54 6.77
C LEU A 140 12.71 -2.75 5.74
N VAL A 141 12.79 -1.42 5.87
CA VAL A 141 13.67 -0.58 5.03
C VAL A 141 15.12 -1.00 5.20
N GLY A 142 15.59 -1.09 6.45
CA GLY A 142 16.95 -1.56 6.76
C GLY A 142 17.20 -2.96 6.19
N PHE A 143 16.26 -3.90 6.37
CA PHE A 143 16.41 -5.25 5.86
C PHE A 143 16.47 -5.27 4.33
N ALA A 144 15.55 -4.60 3.64
CA ALA A 144 15.51 -4.56 2.18
C ALA A 144 16.79 -3.94 1.56
N LEU A 145 17.39 -2.93 2.21
CA LEU A 145 18.64 -2.32 1.77
C LEU A 145 19.81 -3.31 1.79
N ILE A 146 19.95 -4.07 2.87
CA ILE A 146 21.09 -4.98 3.05
C ILE A 146 20.84 -6.38 2.48
N ALA A 147 19.57 -6.75 2.27
CA ALA A 147 19.16 -8.07 1.79
C ALA A 147 19.92 -8.51 0.52
N PRO A 148 20.17 -7.67 -0.50
CA PRO A 148 20.94 -8.07 -1.68
C PRO A 148 22.39 -8.46 -1.36
N VAL A 149 23.03 -7.80 -0.39
CA VAL A 149 24.49 -7.89 -0.20
C VAL A 149 24.93 -8.80 0.94
N ILE A 150 24.09 -9.05 1.95
CA ILE A 150 24.45 -9.93 3.07
C ILE A 150 24.57 -11.40 2.64
N SER A 151 25.34 -12.18 3.41
CA SER A 151 25.47 -13.63 3.17
C SER A 151 24.13 -14.36 3.37
N ALA A 152 23.99 -15.53 2.75
CA ALA A 152 22.78 -16.35 2.87
C ALA A 152 22.45 -16.70 4.33
N ASP A 153 23.45 -16.91 5.19
CA ASP A 153 23.22 -17.26 6.59
C ASP A 153 22.68 -16.09 7.41
N LYS A 154 23.22 -14.88 7.20
CA LYS A 154 22.68 -13.66 7.81
C LYS A 154 21.27 -13.38 7.29
N PHE A 155 21.07 -13.57 5.99
CA PHE A 155 19.75 -13.40 5.36
C PHE A 155 18.70 -14.33 5.97
N LYS A 156 19.01 -15.62 6.15
CA LYS A 156 18.08 -16.60 6.76
C LYS A 156 17.59 -16.16 8.14
N LEU A 157 18.48 -15.61 8.98
CA LEU A 157 18.11 -15.13 10.32
C LEU A 157 17.08 -13.99 10.26
N LEU A 158 17.31 -12.99 9.42
CA LEU A 158 16.40 -11.87 9.26
C LEU A 158 15.11 -12.29 8.54
N TYR A 159 15.20 -13.20 7.57
CA TYR A 159 14.04 -13.68 6.82
C TYR A 159 13.06 -14.44 7.72
N VAL A 160 13.53 -15.25 8.68
CA VAL A 160 12.65 -15.89 9.67
C VAL A 160 11.91 -14.86 10.53
N ARG A 161 12.59 -13.78 10.97
CA ARG A 161 11.98 -12.70 11.73
C ARG A 161 10.93 -11.95 10.92
N TYR A 162 11.27 -11.61 9.68
CA TYR A 162 10.35 -11.03 8.72
C TYR A 162 9.12 -11.92 8.54
N THR A 163 9.29 -13.22 8.27
CA THR A 163 8.19 -14.14 8.02
C THR A 163 7.28 -14.29 9.25
N ALA A 164 7.84 -14.35 10.46
CA ALA A 164 7.05 -14.40 11.69
C ALA A 164 6.22 -13.12 11.92
N GLY A 165 6.75 -11.96 11.51
CA GLY A 165 6.09 -10.66 11.64
C GLY A 165 5.29 -10.21 10.42
N MET A 166 5.31 -10.94 9.29
CA MET A 166 4.72 -10.48 8.02
C MET A 166 3.25 -10.14 8.18
N ALA A 167 2.56 -10.93 9.03
CA ALA A 167 1.15 -10.78 9.30
C ALA A 167 0.87 -9.34 9.70
N ASN A 168 1.65 -8.76 10.62
CA ASN A 168 1.48 -7.42 11.19
C ASN A 168 1.41 -6.27 10.17
N ASN A 169 1.94 -6.45 8.95
CA ASN A 169 1.93 -5.43 7.90
C ASN A 169 1.00 -5.77 6.71
N GLN A 170 0.31 -6.91 6.73
CA GLN A 170 -0.55 -7.36 5.62
C GLN A 170 -1.66 -6.36 5.22
N ASN A 171 -2.31 -5.67 6.15
CA ASN A 171 -3.45 -4.81 5.81
C ASN A 171 -3.07 -3.39 5.37
N PHE A 172 -1.77 -3.09 5.25
CA PHE A 172 -1.25 -1.82 4.76
C PHE A 172 0.00 -2.06 3.95
N LEU A 173 -0.21 -2.42 2.69
CA LEU A 173 0.84 -2.40 1.69
C LEU A 173 0.54 -1.21 0.80
N ASN A 174 1.31 -0.12 0.94
CA ASN A 174 1.38 0.91 -0.09
C ASN A 174 2.51 0.56 -1.08
N SER A 175 2.70 1.35 -2.13
CA SER A 175 3.67 1.09 -3.20
C SER A 175 5.10 1.00 -2.67
N ASP A 176 5.43 1.80 -1.67
CA ASP A 176 6.77 1.83 -1.09
C ASP A 176 7.04 0.63 -0.18
N LEU A 177 6.05 0.20 0.62
CA LEU A 177 6.10 -1.06 1.38
C LEU A 177 6.17 -2.29 0.48
N TYR A 178 5.49 -2.22 -0.66
CA TYR A 178 5.53 -3.29 -1.63
C TYR A 178 6.91 -3.48 -2.26
N ASP A 179 7.60 -2.40 -2.62
CA ASP A 179 8.97 -2.45 -3.16
C ASP A 179 9.96 -3.07 -2.14
N LEU A 180 9.78 -2.77 -0.86
CA LEU A 180 10.53 -3.39 0.25
C LEU A 180 10.32 -4.91 0.30
N ILE A 181 9.05 -5.33 0.36
CA ILE A 181 8.67 -6.73 0.48
C ILE A 181 9.12 -7.54 -0.73
N LEU A 182 8.92 -6.99 -1.93
CA LEU A 182 9.34 -7.63 -3.16
C LEU A 182 10.87 -7.78 -3.21
N THR A 183 11.62 -6.77 -2.77
CA THR A 183 13.09 -6.84 -2.66
C THR A 183 13.54 -7.95 -1.71
N ILE A 184 12.91 -8.06 -0.53
CA ILE A 184 13.20 -9.11 0.45
C ILE A 184 12.92 -10.50 -0.14
N HIS A 185 11.78 -10.70 -0.81
CA HIS A 185 11.45 -11.98 -1.43
C HIS A 185 12.36 -12.32 -2.62
N MET A 186 12.73 -11.33 -3.43
CA MET A 186 13.68 -11.53 -4.54
C MET A 186 15.07 -11.90 -4.03
N ALA A 187 15.54 -11.30 -2.93
CA ALA A 187 16.77 -11.71 -2.25
C ALA A 187 16.67 -13.15 -1.69
N ALA A 188 15.50 -13.56 -1.20
CA ALA A 188 15.28 -14.94 -0.76
C ALA A 188 15.42 -15.94 -1.92
N ILE A 189 14.87 -15.60 -3.09
CA ILE A 189 14.98 -16.42 -4.30
C ILE A 189 16.43 -16.47 -4.79
N ASP A 190 17.08 -15.32 -4.92
CA ASP A 190 18.48 -15.22 -5.34
C ASP A 190 19.39 -16.10 -4.46
N LYS A 191 19.31 -15.91 -3.14
CA LYS A 191 20.24 -16.55 -2.20
C LYS A 191 19.92 -18.01 -1.89
N LEU A 192 18.64 -18.40 -1.90
CA LEU A 192 18.22 -19.71 -1.40
C LEU A 192 17.73 -20.66 -2.49
N LEU A 193 17.34 -20.14 -3.65
CA LEU A 193 16.85 -20.93 -4.79
C LEU A 193 17.81 -20.88 -5.98
N LEU A 194 18.44 -19.73 -6.26
CA LEU A 194 19.35 -19.58 -7.40
C LEU A 194 20.81 -19.90 -7.07
N GLN A 195 21.28 -19.80 -5.84
CA GLN A 195 22.64 -20.19 -5.44
C GLN A 195 22.72 -21.68 -5.08
N PRO A 196 23.40 -22.54 -5.88
CA PRO A 196 23.41 -24.00 -5.70
C PRO A 196 23.75 -24.49 -4.30
N GLU A 197 24.74 -23.87 -3.66
CA GLU A 197 25.27 -24.23 -2.34
C GLU A 197 24.25 -24.05 -1.20
N ASN A 198 23.22 -23.23 -1.40
CA ASN A 198 22.21 -22.91 -0.39
C ASN A 198 20.89 -23.64 -0.59
N ARG A 199 20.74 -24.38 -1.69
CA ARG A 199 19.48 -25.05 -2.06
C ARG A 199 19.24 -26.25 -1.15
N SER A 200 18.23 -26.14 -0.30
CA SER A 200 17.70 -27.27 0.45
C SER A 200 16.19 -27.34 0.31
N TYR A 201 15.62 -28.54 0.45
CA TYR A 201 14.16 -28.72 0.36
C TYR A 201 13.43 -27.81 1.35
N ASN A 202 13.89 -27.75 2.60
CA ASN A 202 13.26 -26.93 3.63
C ASN A 202 13.37 -25.43 3.33
N SER A 203 14.54 -24.96 2.87
CA SER A 203 14.71 -23.56 2.48
C SER A 203 13.83 -23.19 1.30
N THR A 204 13.77 -24.07 0.30
CA THR A 204 12.92 -23.89 -0.90
C THR A 204 11.45 -23.79 -0.50
N MET A 205 10.97 -24.74 0.29
CA MET A 205 9.58 -24.75 0.75
C MET A 205 9.28 -23.57 1.66
N PHE A 206 10.18 -23.18 2.56
CA PHE A 206 10.00 -22.01 3.40
C PHE A 206 9.86 -20.73 2.56
N VAL A 207 10.71 -20.53 1.56
CA VAL A 207 10.63 -19.37 0.65
C VAL A 207 9.33 -19.38 -0.15
N ILE A 208 8.99 -20.52 -0.77
CA ILE A 208 7.75 -20.69 -1.54
C ILE A 208 6.53 -20.37 -0.67
N GLU A 209 6.43 -20.98 0.51
CA GLU A 209 5.28 -20.81 1.40
C GLU A 209 5.23 -19.39 1.97
N THR A 210 6.38 -18.79 2.29
CA THR A 210 6.44 -17.40 2.72
C THR A 210 5.89 -16.46 1.65
N ILE A 211 6.28 -16.61 0.38
CA ILE A 211 5.78 -15.77 -0.72
C ILE A 211 4.29 -16.02 -0.98
N LEU A 212 3.85 -17.28 -0.94
CA LEU A 212 2.43 -17.63 -1.14
C LEU A 212 1.52 -17.10 -0.04
N ASN A 213 2.01 -16.99 1.20
CA ASN A 213 1.25 -16.45 2.34
C ASN A 213 1.42 -14.93 2.52
N GLN A 214 2.30 -14.28 1.75
CA GLN A 214 2.38 -12.81 1.73
C GLN A 214 1.08 -12.22 1.20
N TYR A 215 0.48 -11.29 1.93
CA TYR A 215 -0.70 -10.58 1.44
C TYR A 215 -0.36 -9.78 0.18
N SER A 216 -1.27 -9.79 -0.80
CA SER A 216 -1.13 -9.03 -2.03
C SER A 216 -2.50 -8.72 -2.64
N GLU A 217 -2.74 -7.43 -2.89
CA GLU A 217 -3.88 -6.93 -3.67
C GLU A 217 -3.64 -7.10 -5.18
N PRO A 218 -4.68 -7.15 -6.03
CA PRO A 218 -4.52 -7.28 -7.49
C PRO A 218 -3.64 -6.21 -8.15
N GLN A 219 -3.58 -5.00 -7.58
CA GLN A 219 -2.71 -3.93 -8.09
C GLN A 219 -1.21 -4.17 -7.89
N TYR A 220 -0.85 -5.10 -7.00
CA TYR A 220 0.53 -5.48 -6.69
C TYR A 220 0.97 -6.64 -7.57
N MET A 221 0.94 -6.39 -8.89
CA MET A 221 0.95 -7.45 -9.89
C MET A 221 2.28 -8.21 -9.98
N GLU A 222 3.42 -7.60 -9.66
CA GLU A 222 4.71 -8.31 -9.63
C GLU A 222 4.77 -9.39 -8.55
N LEU A 223 4.24 -9.15 -7.34
CA LEU A 223 4.15 -10.15 -6.28
C LEU A 223 3.09 -11.17 -6.60
N ARG A 224 1.96 -10.79 -7.22
CA ARG A 224 0.97 -11.76 -7.69
C ARG A 224 1.57 -12.69 -8.75
N LEU A 225 2.32 -12.13 -9.71
CA LEU A 225 3.07 -12.90 -10.69
C LEU A 225 4.09 -13.82 -10.01
N LEU A 226 4.83 -13.31 -9.03
CA LEU A 226 5.76 -14.11 -8.25
C LEU A 226 5.05 -15.25 -7.49
N GLN A 227 3.88 -15.00 -6.90
CA GLN A 227 3.05 -16.00 -6.25
C GLN A 227 2.55 -17.06 -7.22
N GLN A 228 2.13 -16.69 -8.44
CA GLN A 228 1.76 -17.65 -9.49
C GLN A 228 2.95 -18.55 -9.84
N VAL A 229 4.15 -17.97 -9.98
CA VAL A 229 5.38 -18.74 -10.21
C VAL A 229 5.65 -19.68 -9.04
N MET A 230 5.63 -19.20 -7.79
CA MET A 230 5.86 -20.02 -6.58
C MET A 230 4.84 -21.16 -6.45
N GLN A 231 3.57 -20.92 -6.80
CA GLN A 231 2.52 -21.95 -6.78
C GLN A 231 2.83 -23.08 -7.77
N LEU A 232 3.33 -22.76 -8.95
CA LEU A 232 3.75 -23.74 -9.96
C LEU A 232 5.03 -24.47 -9.55
N LEU A 233 6.00 -23.77 -8.94
CA LEU A 233 7.20 -24.39 -8.36
C LEU A 233 6.84 -25.38 -7.24
N LYS A 234 5.91 -25.01 -6.35
CA LYS A 234 5.37 -25.90 -5.31
C LYS A 234 4.76 -27.16 -5.92
N THR A 235 3.91 -26.99 -6.92
CA THR A 235 3.22 -28.11 -7.59
C THR A 235 4.21 -29.06 -8.29
N THR A 236 5.30 -28.51 -8.84
CA THR A 236 6.38 -29.32 -9.45
C THR A 236 7.18 -30.07 -8.38
N THR A 237 7.45 -29.44 -7.24
CA THR A 237 8.08 -30.06 -6.06
C THR A 237 7.27 -31.27 -5.58
N ASP A 238 5.94 -31.18 -5.60
CA ASP A 238 5.02 -32.23 -5.18
C ASP A 238 4.87 -33.38 -6.22
N GLY A 239 5.60 -33.34 -7.34
CA GLY A 239 5.67 -34.42 -8.34
C GLY A 239 4.70 -34.31 -9.51
N VAL A 240 3.96 -33.20 -9.65
CA VAL A 240 3.04 -32.97 -10.79
C VAL A 240 3.74 -32.12 -11.84
N THR A 241 4.21 -32.74 -12.94
CA THR A 241 5.16 -32.07 -13.86
C THR A 241 4.57 -31.67 -15.22
N PHE A 242 3.82 -32.54 -15.90
CA PHE A 242 3.38 -32.26 -17.28
C PHE A 242 2.43 -31.06 -17.39
N THR A 243 1.36 -31.04 -16.59
CA THR A 243 0.37 -29.95 -16.58
C THR A 243 0.99 -28.64 -16.06
N THR A 244 1.92 -28.74 -15.11
CA THR A 244 2.62 -27.60 -14.52
C THR A 244 3.56 -26.92 -15.52
N ASN A 245 4.31 -27.69 -16.31
CA ASN A 245 5.18 -27.15 -17.37
C ASN A 245 4.39 -26.31 -18.39
N ASN A 246 3.24 -26.80 -18.84
CA ASN A 246 2.38 -26.07 -19.77
C ASN A 246 1.84 -24.77 -19.16
N ARG A 247 1.41 -24.82 -17.89
CA ARG A 247 0.93 -23.64 -17.15
C ARG A 247 2.04 -22.60 -16.97
N MET A 248 3.26 -23.04 -16.62
CA MET A 248 4.42 -22.14 -16.50
C MET A 248 4.77 -21.49 -17.84
N THR A 249 4.78 -22.27 -18.92
CA THR A 249 5.05 -21.75 -20.27
C THR A 249 4.04 -20.66 -20.66
N THR A 250 2.75 -20.90 -20.37
CA THR A 250 1.68 -19.92 -20.64
C THR A 250 1.85 -18.65 -19.78
N LEU A 251 2.18 -18.81 -18.50
CA LEU A 251 2.44 -17.69 -17.59
C LEU A 251 3.63 -16.85 -18.06
N LEU A 252 4.75 -17.48 -18.42
CA LEU A 252 5.95 -16.79 -18.91
C LEU A 252 5.70 -16.10 -20.26
N LEU A 253 4.88 -16.69 -21.13
CA LEU A 253 4.46 -16.04 -22.37
C LEU A 253 3.63 -14.79 -22.09
N SER A 254 2.63 -14.89 -21.20
CA SER A 254 1.80 -13.73 -20.78
C SER A 254 2.68 -12.63 -20.17
N ALA A 255 3.64 -13.00 -19.32
CA ALA A 255 4.59 -12.07 -18.73
C ALA A 255 5.46 -11.40 -19.80
N LYS A 256 5.90 -12.14 -20.82
CA LYS A 256 6.66 -11.57 -21.93
C LYS A 256 5.82 -10.57 -22.75
N THR A 257 4.57 -10.90 -23.06
CA THR A 257 3.64 -10.02 -23.78
C THR A 257 3.41 -8.70 -23.04
N GLN A 258 3.30 -8.76 -21.71
CA GLN A 258 3.12 -7.58 -20.86
C GLN A 258 4.45 -6.95 -20.39
N HIS A 259 5.59 -7.28 -21.01
CA HIS A 259 6.93 -6.75 -20.65
C HIS A 259 7.29 -6.91 -19.16
N ALA A 260 6.90 -8.05 -18.58
CA ALA A 260 7.06 -8.46 -17.19
C ALA A 260 7.91 -9.74 -17.03
N SER A 261 8.66 -10.14 -18.05
CA SER A 261 9.54 -11.33 -17.98
C SER A 261 10.66 -11.20 -16.94
N VAL A 262 11.01 -9.96 -16.59
CA VAL A 262 11.93 -9.62 -15.50
C VAL A 262 11.17 -8.78 -14.49
N ILE A 263 11.02 -9.28 -13.27
CA ILE A 263 10.52 -8.50 -12.14
C ILE A 263 11.66 -7.62 -11.64
N LYS A 264 11.39 -6.33 -11.43
CA LYS A 264 12.39 -5.36 -10.96
C LYS A 264 11.89 -4.66 -9.71
N THR A 265 12.79 -4.46 -8.77
CA THR A 265 12.69 -3.49 -7.68
C THR A 265 13.76 -2.43 -7.87
N ARG A 266 13.83 -1.45 -6.98
CA ARG A 266 14.89 -0.44 -7.03
C ARG A 266 16.31 -0.99 -6.80
N LEU A 267 16.42 -2.16 -6.18
CA LEU A 267 17.70 -2.75 -5.80
C LEU A 267 18.00 -4.08 -6.49
N MET A 268 16.99 -4.75 -7.04
CA MET A 268 17.14 -6.10 -7.57
C MET A 268 16.34 -6.32 -8.86
N SER A 269 16.75 -7.34 -9.62
CA SER A 269 15.99 -7.84 -10.76
C SER A 269 15.97 -9.36 -10.75
N LEU A 270 14.85 -9.96 -11.15
CA LEU A 270 14.64 -11.41 -11.20
C LEU A 270 14.09 -11.80 -12.57
N ASP A 271 14.85 -12.59 -13.31
CA ASP A 271 14.39 -13.20 -14.57
C ASP A 271 13.58 -14.46 -14.28
N LEU A 272 12.30 -14.44 -14.67
CA LEU A 272 11.37 -15.55 -14.41
C LEU A 272 11.69 -16.80 -15.22
N SER A 273 12.21 -16.64 -16.44
CA SER A 273 12.58 -17.77 -17.30
C SER A 273 13.86 -18.44 -16.82
N ALA A 274 14.84 -17.64 -16.35
CA ALA A 274 16.06 -18.15 -15.73
C ALA A 274 15.75 -18.92 -14.45
N LEU A 275 14.90 -18.36 -13.57
CA LEU A 275 14.44 -19.03 -12.36
C LEU A 275 13.79 -20.38 -12.67
N TRP A 276 12.89 -20.42 -13.65
CA TRP A 276 12.22 -21.65 -14.04
C TRP A 276 13.19 -22.70 -14.59
N THR A 277 14.12 -22.27 -15.45
CA THR A 277 15.14 -23.15 -16.05
C THR A 277 16.03 -23.76 -14.97
N GLU A 278 16.48 -22.95 -14.01
CA GLU A 278 17.30 -23.40 -12.90
C GLU A 278 16.58 -24.46 -12.04
N PHE A 279 15.29 -24.26 -11.81
CA PHE A 279 14.46 -25.21 -11.07
C PHE A 279 14.26 -26.54 -11.83
N GLN A 280 14.05 -26.48 -13.16
CA GLN A 280 13.84 -27.66 -14.00
C GLN A 280 15.09 -28.51 -14.19
N VAL A 281 16.23 -27.89 -14.49
CA VAL A 281 17.51 -28.59 -14.73
C VAL A 281 17.97 -29.33 -13.47
N GLY A 282 17.47 -28.89 -12.31
CA GLY A 282 17.82 -29.48 -11.03
C GLY A 282 16.84 -30.48 -10.45
N ALA A 283 15.55 -30.60 -10.79
CA ALA A 283 14.54 -31.21 -9.89
C ALA A 283 14.88 -32.58 -9.22
N SER A 284 15.73 -33.44 -9.82
CA SER A 284 16.23 -34.68 -9.21
C SER A 284 17.50 -34.52 -8.33
N ASN A 285 18.27 -33.44 -8.49
CA ASN A 285 19.51 -33.08 -7.78
C ASN A 285 19.51 -31.62 -7.24
N PHE A 286 18.36 -30.94 -7.23
CA PHE A 286 18.24 -29.50 -6.98
C PHE A 286 18.57 -29.19 -5.53
N TRP A 287 18.18 -30.09 -4.64
CA TRP A 287 18.43 -29.98 -3.22
C TRP A 287 19.73 -30.67 -2.84
N VAL A 288 20.59 -29.90 -2.18
CA VAL A 288 21.77 -30.40 -1.48
C VAL A 288 21.36 -30.74 -0.05
N LYS A 289 22.04 -31.71 0.58
CA LYS A 289 21.84 -31.98 2.00
C LYS A 289 22.19 -30.72 2.80
N PRO A 290 21.24 -30.18 3.60
CA PRO A 290 21.50 -28.96 4.35
C PRO A 290 22.51 -29.19 5.47
N ASN A 291 23.29 -28.16 5.79
CA ASN A 291 24.04 -28.10 7.03
C ASN A 291 23.04 -27.96 8.21
N GLU A 292 23.11 -28.82 9.23
CA GLU A 292 22.10 -28.91 10.29
C GLU A 292 21.91 -27.59 11.06
N HIS A 293 22.95 -26.78 11.20
CA HIS A 293 22.93 -25.49 11.91
C HIS A 293 22.36 -24.32 11.11
N MET A 294 21.92 -24.54 9.86
CA MET A 294 21.46 -23.47 8.94
C MET A 294 20.07 -23.74 8.35
N ARG A 295 19.30 -24.65 8.96
CA ARG A 295 18.00 -25.08 8.45
C ARG A 295 16.92 -24.04 8.82
N LEU A 296 16.24 -23.51 7.81
CA LEU A 296 15.02 -22.72 8.01
C LEU A 296 13.92 -23.61 8.63
N PRO A 297 13.09 -23.06 9.54
CA PRO A 297 11.95 -23.79 10.08
C PRO A 297 10.92 -24.09 8.98
N SER A 298 9.94 -24.94 9.26
CA SER A 298 8.76 -25.05 8.39
C SER A 298 7.87 -23.82 8.59
N PHE A 299 7.25 -23.31 7.52
CA PHE A 299 6.37 -22.14 7.63
C PHE A 299 5.25 -22.36 8.65
N SER A 300 4.65 -23.56 8.66
CA SER A 300 3.59 -23.95 9.58
C SER A 300 4.00 -24.01 11.07
N THR A 301 5.29 -23.92 11.37
CA THR A 301 5.82 -23.93 12.75
C THR A 301 6.08 -22.53 13.30
N LEU A 302 5.90 -21.50 12.47
CA LEU A 302 5.98 -20.11 12.93
C LEU A 302 4.82 -19.80 13.87
N PRO A 303 5.01 -18.87 14.83
CA PRO A 303 3.95 -18.47 15.72
C PRO A 303 2.75 -17.96 14.92
N PRO A 304 1.51 -18.22 15.39
CA PRO A 304 0.33 -17.65 14.76
C PRO A 304 0.37 -16.12 14.81
N GLU A 305 -0.39 -15.49 13.92
CA GLU A 305 -0.55 -14.04 13.95
C GLU A 305 -1.01 -13.57 15.34
N GLU A 306 -0.26 -12.63 15.92
CA GLU A 306 -0.64 -12.05 17.20
C GLU A 306 -1.88 -11.16 17.05
N MET A 307 -2.92 -11.48 17.81
CA MET A 307 -4.16 -10.74 17.84
C MET A 307 -4.25 -9.80 19.05
N PHE A 308 -4.31 -8.49 18.80
CA PHE A 308 -4.46 -7.43 19.79
C PHE A 308 -5.90 -6.91 19.85
N ASP A 309 -6.47 -6.71 21.05
CA ASP A 309 -7.87 -6.26 21.19
C ASP A 309 -7.98 -4.74 21.36
N HIS A 310 -6.89 -4.09 21.79
CA HIS A 310 -6.83 -2.63 21.92
C HIS A 310 -5.48 -2.04 21.50
N TYR A 311 -5.48 -0.74 21.21
CA TYR A 311 -4.30 0.05 20.87
C TYR A 311 -3.13 -0.16 21.84
N GLY A 312 -3.42 -0.20 23.15
CA GLY A 312 -2.40 -0.35 24.19
C GLY A 312 -1.61 -1.66 24.12
N ASP A 313 -2.22 -2.75 23.63
CA ASP A 313 -1.56 -4.05 23.47
C ASP A 313 -0.51 -3.99 22.38
N VAL A 314 -0.82 -3.30 21.29
CA VAL A 314 0.11 -3.07 20.18
C VAL A 314 1.35 -2.33 20.67
N PHE A 315 1.17 -1.25 21.44
CA PHE A 315 2.32 -0.50 21.99
C PHE A 315 3.16 -1.35 22.93
N ARG A 316 2.49 -2.12 23.79
CA ARG A 316 3.16 -3.05 24.70
C ARG A 316 3.95 -4.10 23.94
N TRP A 317 3.38 -4.62 22.87
CA TRP A 317 4.03 -5.58 21.98
C TRP A 317 5.28 -4.96 21.34
N ILE A 318 5.18 -3.79 20.67
CA ILE A 318 6.32 -3.12 20.04
C ILE A 318 7.45 -2.85 21.05
N ILE A 319 7.12 -2.32 22.23
CA ILE A 319 8.11 -2.04 23.29
C ILE A 319 8.87 -3.31 23.70
N LYS A 320 8.15 -4.43 23.84
CA LYS A 320 8.76 -5.73 24.11
C LYS A 320 9.63 -6.20 22.94
N GLN A 321 9.15 -6.10 21.70
CA GLN A 321 9.88 -6.57 20.52
C GLN A 321 11.17 -5.78 20.25
N LYS A 322 11.21 -4.50 20.65
CA LYS A 322 12.39 -3.63 20.52
C LYS A 322 13.27 -3.58 21.78
N HIS A 323 12.98 -4.41 22.78
CA HIS A 323 13.71 -4.48 24.06
C HIS A 323 13.81 -3.14 24.79
N VAL A 324 12.78 -2.29 24.68
CA VAL A 324 12.75 -1.00 25.34
C VAL A 324 12.35 -1.17 26.80
N THR A 325 13.18 -0.67 27.70
CA THR A 325 12.92 -0.75 29.15
C THR A 325 12.07 0.43 29.64
N PRO A 326 11.33 0.28 30.75
CA PRO A 326 10.62 1.41 31.35
C PRO A 326 11.52 2.60 31.72
N GLY A 327 12.79 2.35 32.05
CA GLY A 327 13.77 3.41 32.32
C GLY A 327 14.03 4.27 31.08
N MET A 328 14.24 3.63 29.93
CA MET A 328 14.42 4.35 28.65
C MET A 328 13.19 5.19 28.28
N VAL A 329 11.98 4.73 28.62
CA VAL A 329 10.74 5.50 28.40
C VAL A 329 10.69 6.74 29.30
N VAL A 330 11.13 6.62 30.55
CA VAL A 330 11.26 7.77 31.48
C VAL A 330 12.29 8.77 30.99
N ASP A 331 13.44 8.29 30.51
CA ASP A 331 14.51 9.13 29.97
C ASP A 331 14.04 9.88 28.71
N ALA A 332 13.17 9.27 27.90
CA ALA A 332 12.50 9.92 26.77
C ALA A 332 11.39 10.93 27.19
N GLY A 333 11.13 11.07 28.50
CA GLY A 333 10.19 12.06 29.05
C GLY A 333 8.74 11.57 29.22
N VAL A 334 8.50 10.24 29.19
CA VAL A 334 7.18 9.66 29.43
C VAL A 334 7.21 8.83 30.72
N SER A 335 6.31 9.12 31.67
CA SER A 335 6.33 8.41 32.95
C SER A 335 5.89 6.95 32.82
N THR A 336 6.46 6.07 33.64
CA THR A 336 6.05 4.65 33.70
C THR A 336 4.57 4.49 34.02
N TYR A 337 4.03 5.34 34.89
CA TYR A 337 2.60 5.38 35.20
C TYR A 337 1.76 5.60 33.94
N LYS A 338 2.10 6.63 33.13
CA LYS A 338 1.37 6.91 31.90
C LYS A 338 1.53 5.80 30.88
N LEU A 339 2.74 5.24 30.74
CA LEU A 339 2.99 4.10 29.86
C LEU A 339 2.09 2.91 30.20
N TYR A 340 2.10 2.46 31.46
CA TYR A 340 1.30 1.32 31.89
C TYR A 340 -0.20 1.60 31.83
N LYS A 341 -0.60 2.86 32.00
CA LYS A 341 -1.99 3.24 31.86
C LYS A 341 -2.43 3.29 30.40
N ALA A 342 -1.60 3.78 29.50
CA ALA A 342 -1.84 3.74 28.06
C ALA A 342 -1.94 2.31 27.50
N TYR A 343 -1.33 1.32 28.17
CA TYR A 343 -1.56 -0.08 27.83
C TYR A 343 -3.00 -0.52 28.07
N ASN A 344 -3.70 0.03 29.05
CA ASN A 344 -5.06 -0.42 29.40
C ASN A 344 -6.16 0.57 28.99
N GLU A 345 -5.81 1.86 28.82
CA GLU A 345 -6.74 2.95 28.55
C GLU A 345 -6.28 3.76 27.33
N ASN A 346 -7.07 3.71 26.25
CA ASN A 346 -6.74 4.33 24.95
C ASN A 346 -6.52 5.86 25.02
N GLY A 347 -7.04 6.54 26.03
CA GLY A 347 -7.01 8.01 26.16
C GLY A 347 -5.86 8.59 26.99
N TYR A 348 -4.90 7.76 27.47
CA TYR A 348 -3.92 8.24 28.46
C TYR A 348 -2.64 8.85 27.89
N LEU A 349 -2.29 8.53 26.65
CA LEU A 349 -1.09 9.05 25.99
C LEU A 349 -1.43 10.35 25.26
N GLN A 350 -0.71 11.43 25.56
CA GLN A 350 -0.83 12.68 24.79
C GLN A 350 -0.07 12.59 23.46
N LEU A 351 -0.41 13.44 22.49
CA LEU A 351 0.24 13.44 21.18
C LEU A 351 1.76 13.69 21.28
N GLU A 352 2.21 14.63 22.10
CA GLU A 352 3.65 14.89 22.27
C GLU A 352 4.37 13.67 22.87
N GLU A 353 3.73 12.95 23.78
CA GLU A 353 4.26 11.72 24.39
C GLU A 353 4.32 10.59 23.38
N LEU A 354 3.34 10.50 22.47
CA LEU A 354 3.40 9.58 21.35
C LEU A 354 4.60 9.88 20.44
N LEU A 355 4.83 11.15 20.08
CA LEU A 355 5.98 11.51 19.23
C LEU A 355 7.32 11.12 19.87
N LYS A 356 7.45 11.30 21.18
CA LYS A 356 8.63 10.85 21.96
C LYS A 356 8.79 9.33 21.91
N LEU A 357 7.71 8.58 22.11
CA LEU A 357 7.74 7.12 22.01
C LEU A 357 8.04 6.65 20.59
N MET A 358 7.50 7.30 19.56
CA MET A 358 7.81 6.99 18.17
C MET A 358 9.29 7.15 17.88
N HIS A 359 9.90 8.24 18.34
CA HIS A 359 11.35 8.44 18.19
C HIS A 359 12.14 7.36 18.95
N LEU A 360 11.79 7.07 20.22
CA LEU A 360 12.45 6.02 21.01
C LEU A 360 12.35 4.62 20.37
N LEU A 361 11.22 4.33 19.73
CA LEU A 361 10.91 3.03 19.13
C LEU A 361 11.24 2.96 17.63
N ASP A 362 11.83 4.01 17.05
CA ASP A 362 12.06 4.14 15.61
C ASP A 362 10.77 4.02 14.75
N LEU A 363 9.59 4.31 15.29
CA LEU A 363 8.33 4.18 14.55
C LEU A 363 8.19 5.25 13.48
N MET A 364 7.70 4.84 12.31
CA MET A 364 7.27 5.75 11.26
C MET A 364 5.79 6.09 11.42
N PRO A 365 5.32 7.24 10.90
CA PRO A 365 3.91 7.58 10.85
C PRO A 365 3.02 6.45 10.32
N SER A 366 3.45 5.76 9.26
CA SER A 366 2.71 4.61 8.75
C SER A 366 2.57 3.48 9.77
N ASP A 367 3.53 3.23 10.67
CA ASP A 367 3.37 2.22 11.73
C ASP A 367 2.18 2.56 12.65
N ILE A 368 1.85 3.85 12.79
CA ILE A 368 0.66 4.30 13.53
C ILE A 368 -0.62 3.92 12.76
N ASP A 369 -0.63 4.13 11.45
CA ASP A 369 -1.78 3.79 10.61
C ASP A 369 -1.97 2.27 10.46
N VAL A 370 -0.88 1.51 10.30
CA VAL A 370 -0.90 0.04 10.17
C VAL A 370 -1.22 -0.61 11.49
N VAL A 371 -0.41 -0.40 12.51
CA VAL A 371 -0.39 -1.31 13.65
C VAL A 371 -1.48 -0.92 14.65
N LEU A 372 -1.82 0.38 14.75
CA LEU A 372 -2.77 0.87 15.75
C LEU A 372 -4.22 0.91 15.24
N ARG A 373 -4.44 1.01 13.92
CA ARG A 373 -5.80 0.95 13.33
C ARG A 373 -6.21 -0.47 12.92
N ARG A 374 -5.29 -1.44 12.84
CA ARG A 374 -5.53 -2.81 12.36
C ARG A 374 -6.46 -3.66 13.21
N ARG A 375 -6.69 -3.36 14.49
CA ARG A 375 -7.48 -4.27 15.36
C ARG A 375 -8.56 -3.63 16.24
N LEU A 376 -8.88 -2.37 15.95
CA LEU A 376 -10.25 -1.87 16.14
C LEU A 376 -11.24 -2.48 15.12
N ILE A 377 -10.88 -3.61 14.48
CA ILE A 377 -11.77 -4.50 13.73
C ILE A 377 -12.67 -5.25 14.72
N ASN A 378 -13.54 -4.48 15.37
CA ASN A 378 -14.85 -4.96 15.66
C ASN A 378 -15.62 -4.84 14.34
N VAL A 379 -16.13 -5.95 13.81
CA VAL A 379 -17.03 -6.01 12.63
C VAL A 379 -18.26 -5.09 12.73
N THR A 380 -18.43 -4.37 13.84
CA THR A 380 -19.46 -3.35 14.05
C THR A 380 -18.97 -1.90 14.04
N ASN A 381 -17.69 -1.58 14.31
CA ASN A 381 -17.22 -0.18 14.48
C ASN A 381 -16.01 0.19 13.62
N SER A 382 -16.11 1.40 13.07
CA SER A 382 -15.34 2.03 12.00
C SER A 382 -13.83 2.16 12.22
N THR A 383 -13.04 1.64 11.28
CA THR A 383 -11.78 2.26 10.84
C THR A 383 -11.58 2.05 9.33
N TRP A 384 -10.88 3.00 8.72
CA TRP A 384 -10.63 3.19 7.29
C TRP A 384 -10.14 1.98 6.47
N TYR A 385 -9.52 0.98 7.09
CA TYR A 385 -9.01 -0.22 6.40
C TYR A 385 -10.02 -1.36 6.31
N GLN A 386 -11.15 -1.28 7.01
CA GLN A 386 -12.21 -2.30 6.95
C GLN A 386 -12.92 -2.39 5.60
N TYR A 387 -12.64 -1.46 4.69
CA TYR A 387 -13.26 -1.40 3.37
C TYR A 387 -12.33 -1.84 2.24
N SER A 388 -11.34 -2.69 2.52
CA SER A 388 -10.71 -3.44 1.43
C SER A 388 -11.75 -4.40 0.85
N TRP A 389 -12.49 -3.88 -0.12
CA TRP A 389 -13.59 -4.54 -0.84
C TRP A 389 -13.19 -5.88 -1.44
N GLN A 390 -11.89 -6.13 -1.59
CA GLN A 390 -11.28 -7.35 -2.09
C GLN A 390 -11.55 -8.55 -1.15
N HIS A 391 -11.70 -8.30 0.16
CA HIS A 391 -12.06 -9.33 1.15
C HIS A 391 -13.56 -9.60 1.21
N ILE A 392 -14.35 -8.74 0.60
CA ILE A 392 -15.80 -8.84 0.61
C ILE A 392 -16.23 -9.52 -0.68
N GLN A 393 -17.03 -10.57 -0.56
CA GLN A 393 -17.66 -11.18 -1.71
C GLN A 393 -18.56 -10.15 -2.41
N PRO A 394 -18.57 -10.04 -3.75
CA PRO A 394 -19.32 -8.99 -4.44
C PRO A 394 -20.80 -8.89 -4.04
N LEU A 395 -21.43 -10.02 -3.71
CA LEU A 395 -22.81 -10.07 -3.22
C LEU A 395 -23.05 -9.35 -1.88
N GLY A 396 -21.99 -9.04 -1.13
CA GLY A 396 -22.03 -8.30 0.12
C GLY A 396 -21.96 -6.78 -0.02
N TYR A 397 -21.63 -6.25 -1.20
CA TYR A 397 -21.40 -4.80 -1.38
C TYR A 397 -22.65 -3.96 -1.08
N ASP A 398 -23.84 -4.34 -1.55
CA ASP A 398 -25.07 -3.59 -1.27
C ASP A 398 -25.45 -3.59 0.22
N ALA A 399 -25.17 -4.68 0.94
CA ALA A 399 -25.42 -4.75 2.38
C ALA A 399 -24.50 -3.79 3.15
N LEU A 400 -23.22 -3.73 2.79
CA LEU A 400 -22.28 -2.78 3.38
C LEU A 400 -22.62 -1.34 3.02
N ALA A 401 -22.95 -1.05 1.76
CA ALA A 401 -23.39 0.28 1.36
C ALA A 401 -24.57 0.76 2.22
N ARG A 402 -25.61 -0.07 2.41
CA ARG A 402 -26.75 0.27 3.28
C ARG A 402 -26.34 0.49 4.74
N SER A 403 -25.44 -0.32 5.27
CA SER A 403 -24.94 -0.14 6.64
C SER A 403 -24.18 1.19 6.79
N MET A 404 -23.37 1.55 5.81
CA MET A 404 -22.59 2.80 5.85
C MET A 404 -23.49 4.03 5.68
N GLN A 405 -24.50 3.93 4.82
CA GLN A 405 -25.53 4.96 4.69
C GLN A 405 -26.24 5.21 6.02
N GLN A 406 -26.68 4.15 6.71
CA GLN A 406 -27.35 4.28 8.02
C GLN A 406 -26.44 4.89 9.08
N LYS A 407 -25.14 4.53 9.09
CA LYS A 407 -24.16 5.15 9.99
C LYS A 407 -24.03 6.63 9.71
N TYR A 408 -23.85 7.01 8.43
CA TYR A 408 -23.76 8.42 8.03
C TYR A 408 -25.02 9.21 8.38
N GLU A 409 -26.21 8.64 8.18
CA GLU A 409 -27.49 9.25 8.57
C GLU A 409 -27.60 9.47 10.09
N THR A 410 -26.87 8.67 10.89
CA THR A 410 -26.87 8.75 12.36
C THR A 410 -25.81 9.71 12.90
N ASN A 411 -24.60 9.67 12.36
CA ASN A 411 -23.43 10.33 12.95
C ASN A 411 -22.86 11.47 12.08
N HIS A 412 -23.33 11.62 10.84
CA HIS A 412 -22.84 12.58 9.84
C HIS A 412 -21.32 12.58 9.66
N GLN A 413 -20.66 11.43 9.88
CA GLN A 413 -19.21 11.29 9.70
C GLN A 413 -18.88 10.98 8.25
N ARG A 414 -17.99 11.79 7.66
CA ARG A 414 -17.64 11.72 6.24
C ARG A 414 -17.10 10.34 5.82
N LYS A 415 -16.31 9.69 6.68
CA LYS A 415 -15.78 8.35 6.42
C LYS A 415 -16.87 7.32 6.08
N ASP A 416 -18.05 7.43 6.69
CA ASP A 416 -19.18 6.53 6.42
C ASP A 416 -19.85 6.87 5.08
N LEU A 417 -19.92 8.15 4.72
CA LEU A 417 -20.42 8.59 3.40
C LEU A 417 -19.52 8.12 2.26
N GLU A 418 -18.20 8.26 2.41
CA GLU A 418 -17.22 7.80 1.43
C GLU A 418 -17.28 6.27 1.24
N ALA A 419 -17.36 5.53 2.35
CA ALA A 419 -17.52 4.08 2.30
C ALA A 419 -18.84 3.69 1.62
N TYR A 420 -19.94 4.40 1.89
CA TYR A 420 -21.19 4.22 1.16
C TYR A 420 -21.01 4.41 -0.34
N PHE A 421 -20.38 5.51 -0.77
CA PHE A 421 -20.14 5.79 -2.18
C PHE A 421 -19.30 4.70 -2.85
N GLU A 422 -18.22 4.27 -2.19
CA GLU A 422 -17.33 3.21 -2.69
C GLU A 422 -18.10 1.88 -2.87
N PHE A 423 -18.77 1.38 -1.84
CA PHE A 423 -19.50 0.11 -1.95
C PHE A 423 -20.68 0.17 -2.90
N LYS A 424 -21.36 1.32 -3.00
CA LYS A 424 -22.47 1.47 -3.94
C LYS A 424 -21.98 1.43 -5.39
N ALA A 425 -20.83 2.05 -5.67
CA ALA A 425 -20.21 1.98 -6.98
C ALA A 425 -19.72 0.55 -7.30
N LEU A 426 -19.10 -0.13 -6.33
CA LEU A 426 -18.66 -1.52 -6.49
C LEU A 426 -19.81 -2.50 -6.72
N ASP A 427 -20.93 -2.37 -5.99
CA ASP A 427 -22.16 -3.13 -6.26
C ASP A 427 -22.64 -2.88 -7.69
N GLY A 428 -22.67 -1.61 -8.11
CA GLY A 428 -22.99 -1.22 -9.47
C GLY A 428 -22.12 -1.90 -10.51
N LEU A 429 -20.79 -1.81 -10.38
CA LEU A 429 -19.83 -2.30 -11.37
C LEU A 429 -19.74 -3.83 -11.43
N PHE A 430 -19.73 -4.52 -10.28
CA PHE A 430 -19.39 -5.94 -10.22
C PHE A 430 -20.60 -6.87 -10.12
N VAL A 431 -21.77 -6.36 -9.70
CA VAL A 431 -22.99 -7.15 -9.47
C VAL A 431 -24.07 -6.83 -10.50
N ARG A 432 -24.28 -5.54 -10.81
CA ARG A 432 -25.40 -5.10 -11.66
C ARG A 432 -25.00 -5.03 -13.15
N GLN A 433 -25.82 -5.64 -14.01
CA GLN A 433 -25.60 -5.56 -15.46
C GLN A 433 -25.84 -4.14 -15.99
N ASN A 434 -24.98 -3.69 -16.90
CA ASN A 434 -25.07 -2.40 -17.60
C ASN A 434 -25.22 -1.17 -16.67
N TRP A 435 -24.84 -1.28 -15.39
CA TRP A 435 -24.98 -0.18 -14.43
C TRP A 435 -24.22 1.05 -14.88
N LEU A 436 -23.05 0.88 -15.49
CA LEU A 436 -22.24 1.98 -16.01
C LEU A 436 -22.95 2.82 -17.07
N GLN A 437 -23.95 2.28 -17.78
CA GLN A 437 -24.78 3.02 -18.75
C GLN A 437 -26.10 3.54 -18.12
N SER A 438 -26.40 3.20 -16.87
CA SER A 438 -27.68 3.48 -16.22
C SER A 438 -27.78 4.91 -15.66
N PRO A 439 -29.02 5.41 -15.41
CA PRO A 439 -29.27 6.63 -14.64
C PRO A 439 -28.73 6.55 -13.21
N ALA A 440 -28.82 5.39 -12.55
CA ALA A 440 -28.35 5.20 -11.17
C ALA A 440 -26.84 5.49 -11.02
N ALA A 441 -26.04 5.17 -12.03
CA ALA A 441 -24.62 5.54 -12.05
C ALA A 441 -24.41 7.06 -12.17
N ALA A 442 -25.26 7.77 -12.92
CA ALA A 442 -25.20 9.23 -13.00
C ALA A 442 -25.65 9.89 -11.69
N GLU A 443 -26.69 9.37 -11.05
CA GLU A 443 -27.17 9.87 -9.75
C GLU A 443 -26.11 9.73 -8.66
N LEU A 444 -25.51 8.53 -8.52
CA LEU A 444 -24.42 8.32 -7.58
C LEU A 444 -23.21 9.20 -7.90
N SER A 445 -22.82 9.25 -9.18
CA SER A 445 -21.71 10.08 -9.63
C SER A 445 -21.91 11.56 -9.34
N LYS A 446 -23.14 12.07 -9.49
CA LYS A 446 -23.46 13.45 -9.17
C LYS A 446 -23.34 13.70 -7.67
N ALA A 447 -23.85 12.81 -6.82
CA ALA A 447 -23.71 12.93 -5.36
C ALA A 447 -22.23 12.95 -4.92
N ILE A 448 -21.40 12.08 -5.50
CA ILE A 448 -19.95 12.07 -5.24
C ILE A 448 -19.30 13.37 -5.74
N SER A 449 -19.65 13.81 -6.93
CA SER A 449 -19.13 15.05 -7.53
C SER A 449 -19.46 16.27 -6.68
N ASP A 450 -20.72 16.41 -6.27
CA ASP A 450 -21.19 17.53 -5.46
C ASP A 450 -20.44 17.59 -4.12
N GLU A 451 -20.18 16.42 -3.51
CA GLU A 451 -19.38 16.32 -2.28
C GLU A 451 -17.92 16.76 -2.49
N LEU A 452 -17.24 16.18 -3.48
CA LEU A 452 -15.82 16.44 -3.74
C LEU A 452 -15.53 17.87 -4.20
N MET A 453 -16.44 18.47 -5.00
CA MET A 453 -16.32 19.83 -5.52
C MET A 453 -16.43 20.90 -4.43
N THR A 454 -16.98 20.55 -3.26
CA THR A 454 -17.00 21.47 -2.12
C THR A 454 -15.63 21.62 -1.47
N MET A 455 -14.71 20.66 -1.66
CA MET A 455 -13.48 20.57 -0.89
C MET A 455 -12.34 21.33 -1.54
N GLU A 456 -11.55 22.02 -0.73
CA GLU A 456 -10.30 22.66 -1.19
C GLU A 456 -9.11 21.69 -1.17
N THR A 457 -9.13 20.69 -0.26
CA THR A 457 -8.05 19.70 -0.08
C THR A 457 -8.61 18.29 -0.04
N TRP A 458 -7.96 17.38 -0.76
CA TRP A 458 -8.25 15.95 -0.80
C TRP A 458 -7.14 15.16 -0.10
N SER A 459 -7.51 14.14 0.66
CA SER A 459 -6.64 13.08 1.13
C SER A 459 -6.93 11.79 0.35
N TYR A 460 -6.25 10.70 0.70
CA TYR A 460 -6.31 9.44 0.00
C TYR A 460 -7.74 8.88 -0.14
N ALA A 461 -8.67 9.11 0.80
CA ALA A 461 -10.06 8.65 0.57
C ALA A 461 -10.75 9.34 -0.57
N GLU A 462 -10.64 10.67 -0.66
CA GLU A 462 -11.36 11.42 -1.67
C GLU A 462 -10.97 10.93 -3.06
N PHE A 463 -9.69 10.60 -3.26
CA PHE A 463 -9.24 10.00 -4.51
C PHE A 463 -9.79 8.58 -4.77
N ARG A 464 -10.06 7.77 -3.74
CA ARG A 464 -10.71 6.45 -3.92
C ARG A 464 -12.10 6.56 -4.54
N VAL A 465 -12.87 7.58 -4.16
CA VAL A 465 -14.24 7.81 -4.66
C VAL A 465 -14.27 8.70 -5.90
N ALA A 466 -13.26 9.55 -6.12
CA ALA A 466 -13.15 10.44 -7.27
C ALA A 466 -13.27 9.73 -8.62
N ARG A 467 -12.85 8.46 -8.71
CA ARG A 467 -12.97 7.64 -9.92
C ARG A 467 -14.40 7.38 -10.39
N TYR A 468 -15.39 7.64 -9.55
CA TYR A 468 -16.81 7.51 -9.89
C TYR A 468 -17.49 8.87 -10.07
N ALA A 469 -16.79 9.99 -9.79
CA ALA A 469 -17.39 11.32 -9.71
C ALA A 469 -17.79 11.88 -11.09
N MET A 470 -17.22 11.38 -12.18
CA MET A 470 -17.39 11.98 -13.51
C MET A 470 -18.37 11.24 -14.43
N LEU A 471 -19.02 10.16 -13.99
CA LEU A 471 -19.96 9.37 -14.81
C LEU A 471 -21.21 10.17 -15.24
N HIS A 472 -21.61 11.19 -14.46
CA HIS A 472 -22.74 12.06 -14.76
C HIS A 472 -22.41 13.17 -15.77
N ILE A 473 -21.14 13.39 -16.10
CA ILE A 473 -20.70 14.48 -16.96
C ILE A 473 -20.88 14.07 -18.42
N GLU A 474 -21.62 14.88 -19.16
CA GLU A 474 -22.02 14.55 -20.53
C GLU A 474 -21.36 15.44 -21.60
N ASN A 475 -20.48 16.37 -21.21
CA ASN A 475 -19.84 17.34 -22.12
C ASN A 475 -18.33 17.54 -21.84
N PRO A 476 -17.52 17.88 -22.87
CA PRO A 476 -16.07 18.10 -22.73
C PRO A 476 -15.65 19.16 -21.72
N ALA A 477 -16.38 20.28 -21.64
CA ALA A 477 -16.05 21.38 -20.73
C ALA A 477 -16.07 20.94 -19.25
N GLY A 478 -17.04 20.11 -18.87
CA GLY A 478 -17.13 19.51 -17.54
C GLY A 478 -15.93 18.59 -17.24
N ILE A 479 -15.49 17.81 -18.22
CA ILE A 479 -14.30 16.95 -18.08
C ILE A 479 -13.04 17.79 -17.87
N GLN A 480 -12.87 18.87 -18.63
CA GLN A 480 -11.72 19.78 -18.48
C GLN A 480 -11.71 20.48 -17.11
N MET A 481 -12.88 20.89 -16.61
CA MET A 481 -13.00 21.46 -15.26
C MET A 481 -12.56 20.45 -14.20
N TRP A 482 -13.02 19.20 -14.30
CA TRP A 482 -12.62 18.13 -13.40
C TRP A 482 -11.14 17.79 -13.49
N ALA A 483 -10.56 17.78 -14.70
CA ALA A 483 -9.13 17.59 -14.87
C ALA A 483 -8.33 18.69 -14.14
N GLN A 484 -8.74 19.96 -14.26
CA GLN A 484 -8.10 21.06 -13.53
C GLN A 484 -8.19 20.91 -12.01
N LEU A 485 -9.35 20.48 -11.48
CA LEU A 485 -9.51 20.19 -10.05
C LEU A 485 -8.58 19.05 -9.63
N LEU A 486 -8.57 17.95 -10.38
CA LEU A 486 -7.73 16.80 -10.10
C LEU A 486 -6.25 17.16 -10.08
N TYR A 487 -5.75 17.94 -11.05
CA TYR A 487 -4.34 18.36 -11.05
C TYR A 487 -4.00 19.28 -9.89
N ARG A 488 -4.94 20.09 -9.39
CA ARG A 488 -4.72 20.89 -8.19
C ARG A 488 -4.61 19.99 -6.96
N ALA A 489 -5.54 19.05 -6.79
CA ALA A 489 -5.52 18.09 -5.69
C ALA A 489 -4.26 17.19 -5.71
N LEU A 490 -3.82 16.76 -6.90
CA LEU A 490 -2.62 15.94 -7.07
C LEU A 490 -1.32 16.68 -6.75
N LYS A 491 -1.30 18.02 -6.79
CA LYS A 491 -0.13 18.82 -6.39
C LYS A 491 0.06 18.91 -4.89
N THR A 492 -1.01 18.67 -4.12
CA THR A 492 -1.01 18.83 -2.66
C THR A 492 -0.87 17.51 -1.92
N ILE A 493 -1.03 16.38 -2.61
CA ILE A 493 -0.85 15.05 -2.04
C ILE A 493 0.52 14.47 -2.40
N ASP A 494 1.10 13.71 -1.47
CA ASP A 494 2.29 12.94 -1.78
C ASP A 494 1.92 11.68 -2.56
N GLN A 495 2.44 11.60 -3.79
CA GLN A 495 2.17 10.49 -4.70
C GLN A 495 2.76 9.15 -4.21
N ARG A 496 3.62 9.13 -3.18
CA ARG A 496 4.14 7.89 -2.58
C ARG A 496 3.08 7.02 -1.92
N TYR A 497 1.93 7.57 -1.53
CA TYR A 497 0.78 6.79 -1.02
C TYR A 497 -0.20 6.37 -2.12
N ILE A 498 0.08 6.74 -3.37
CA ILE A 498 -0.78 6.54 -4.51
C ILE A 498 -0.23 5.36 -5.32
N ASN A 499 -0.83 4.18 -5.10
CA ASN A 499 -0.30 2.89 -5.58
C ASN A 499 -0.65 2.57 -7.05
N ARG A 500 -1.19 3.54 -7.77
CA ARG A 500 -1.70 3.43 -9.15
C ARG A 500 -1.43 4.73 -9.87
N ASN A 501 -1.47 4.71 -11.19
CA ASN A 501 -1.59 5.98 -11.91
C ASN A 501 -2.99 6.55 -11.61
N MET A 502 -3.08 7.42 -10.59
CA MET A 502 -4.36 7.91 -10.08
C MET A 502 -5.14 8.71 -11.11
N VAL A 503 -4.44 9.37 -12.03
CA VAL A 503 -5.06 10.00 -13.20
C VAL A 503 -5.79 8.94 -14.02
N LEU A 504 -5.12 7.87 -14.42
CA LEU A 504 -5.74 6.80 -15.19
C LEU A 504 -6.87 6.11 -14.41
N ASP A 505 -6.67 5.81 -13.12
CA ASP A 505 -7.69 5.13 -12.29
C ASP A 505 -8.97 5.98 -12.14
N ILE A 506 -8.85 7.31 -12.13
CA ILE A 506 -9.99 8.23 -12.04
C ILE A 506 -10.72 8.37 -13.38
N PHE A 507 -10.00 8.38 -14.50
CA PHE A 507 -10.59 8.58 -15.82
C PHE A 507 -11.09 7.29 -16.50
N GLU A 508 -10.72 6.11 -16.01
CA GLU A 508 -11.05 4.82 -16.63
C GLU A 508 -12.56 4.58 -16.75
N TRP A 509 -13.31 4.67 -15.65
CA TRP A 509 -14.76 4.41 -15.69
C TRP A 509 -15.56 5.45 -16.50
N PRO A 510 -15.29 6.77 -16.38
CA PRO A 510 -15.89 7.76 -17.26
C PRO A 510 -15.60 7.52 -18.75
N LEU A 511 -14.36 7.15 -19.09
CA LEU A 511 -13.96 6.83 -20.46
C LEU A 511 -14.73 5.64 -21.00
N LEU A 512 -14.77 4.54 -20.24
CA LEU A 512 -15.54 3.35 -20.61
C LEU A 512 -17.02 3.67 -20.79
N ARG A 513 -17.62 4.46 -19.91
CA ARG A 513 -19.01 4.91 -20.05
C ARG A 513 -19.23 5.70 -21.34
N ALA A 514 -18.31 6.60 -21.70
CA ALA A 514 -18.40 7.39 -22.92
C ALA A 514 -18.33 6.51 -24.17
N ILE A 515 -17.38 5.57 -24.21
CA ILE A 515 -17.24 4.58 -25.30
C ILE A 515 -18.50 3.72 -25.44
N LEU A 516 -18.98 3.12 -24.33
CA LEU A 516 -20.18 2.28 -24.31
C LEU A 516 -21.46 3.01 -24.69
N ARG A 517 -21.49 4.35 -24.61
CA ARG A 517 -22.64 5.18 -25.04
C ARG A 517 -22.45 5.82 -26.41
N GLY A 518 -21.36 5.51 -27.11
CA GLY A 518 -21.05 6.09 -28.43
C GLY A 518 -20.74 7.60 -28.37
N LYS A 519 -20.32 8.13 -27.22
CA LYS A 519 -20.02 9.56 -27.04
C LYS A 519 -18.58 9.87 -27.41
N ARG A 520 -18.30 9.90 -28.71
CA ARG A 520 -16.93 10.01 -29.23
C ARG A 520 -16.17 11.24 -28.77
N GLU A 521 -16.74 12.44 -28.92
CA GLU A 521 -16.08 13.70 -28.53
C GLU A 521 -15.73 13.73 -27.03
N LEU A 522 -16.62 13.19 -26.18
CA LEU A 522 -16.40 13.07 -24.74
C LEU A 522 -15.27 12.07 -24.44
N ALA A 523 -15.24 10.92 -25.12
CA ALA A 523 -14.21 9.91 -24.97
C ALA A 523 -12.82 10.42 -25.44
N GLU A 524 -12.76 11.16 -26.55
CA GLU A 524 -11.53 11.79 -27.04
C GLU A 524 -11.00 12.82 -26.01
N THR A 525 -11.89 13.61 -25.41
CA THR A 525 -11.51 14.57 -24.35
C THR A 525 -10.98 13.84 -23.10
N LEU A 526 -11.63 12.75 -22.68
CA LEU A 526 -11.23 11.93 -21.54
C LEU A 526 -9.85 11.30 -21.76
N LEU A 527 -9.58 10.77 -22.95
CA LEU A 527 -8.26 10.26 -23.33
C LEU A 527 -7.20 11.38 -23.27
N GLN A 528 -7.51 12.55 -23.81
CA GLN A 528 -6.58 13.68 -23.83
C GLN A 528 -6.18 14.14 -22.42
N VAL A 529 -7.13 14.26 -21.49
CA VAL A 529 -6.84 14.67 -20.11
C VAL A 529 -6.19 13.56 -19.28
N ALA A 530 -6.39 12.29 -19.65
CA ALA A 530 -5.75 11.18 -18.97
C ALA A 530 -4.25 11.04 -19.32
N GLN A 531 -3.82 11.53 -20.49
CA GLN A 531 -2.46 11.41 -21.04
C GLN A 531 -1.41 12.34 -20.39
N VAL A 532 -1.57 12.76 -19.14
CA VAL A 532 -0.57 13.65 -18.52
C VAL A 532 0.76 12.94 -18.34
N ALA A 533 1.78 13.53 -18.98
CA ALA A 533 3.17 13.13 -18.88
C ALA A 533 3.74 13.59 -17.54
N ASP A 534 3.79 12.73 -16.53
CA ASP A 534 4.77 12.87 -15.46
C ASP A 534 4.92 11.65 -14.54
N THR A 535 5.07 10.47 -15.13
CA THR A 535 5.65 9.35 -14.39
C THR A 535 6.79 8.78 -15.22
N ASN A 536 8.01 8.84 -14.67
CA ASN A 536 9.14 8.10 -15.22
C ASN A 536 8.71 6.63 -15.35
N ALA A 537 8.79 6.05 -16.54
CA ALA A 537 8.33 4.70 -16.81
C ALA A 537 9.00 3.65 -15.90
N ALA A 538 10.17 3.98 -15.33
CA ALA A 538 10.87 3.15 -14.35
C ALA A 538 10.19 3.09 -12.96
N ASP A 539 9.36 4.07 -12.61
CA ASP A 539 8.63 4.14 -11.33
C ASP A 539 7.18 3.63 -11.43
N VAL A 540 6.72 3.25 -12.63
CA VAL A 540 5.35 2.75 -12.84
C VAL A 540 5.29 1.23 -12.64
N MET A 541 4.59 0.82 -11.58
CA MET A 541 4.28 -0.59 -11.31
C MET A 541 3.58 -1.25 -12.51
N LEU A 542 3.73 -2.57 -12.64
CA LEU A 542 3.21 -3.35 -13.76
C LEU A 542 1.70 -3.18 -13.95
N PHE A 543 0.93 -3.04 -12.87
CA PHE A 543 -0.50 -2.71 -12.95
C PHE A 543 -0.76 -1.36 -13.64
N GLY A 544 -0.01 -0.31 -13.29
CA GLY A 544 -0.12 1.01 -13.92
C GLY A 544 0.28 1.01 -15.40
N ARG A 545 1.32 0.24 -15.76
CA ARG A 545 1.68 0.00 -17.17
C ARG A 545 0.57 -0.72 -17.93
N GLY A 546 -0.11 -1.65 -17.26
CA GLY A 546 -1.35 -2.26 -17.72
C GLY A 546 -2.45 -1.26 -18.04
N GLN A 547 -2.75 -0.38 -17.07
CA GLN A 547 -3.75 0.66 -17.24
C GLN A 547 -3.41 1.60 -18.40
N GLN A 548 -2.14 1.97 -18.58
CA GLN A 548 -1.71 2.74 -19.76
C GLN A 548 -2.04 2.00 -21.07
N ARG A 549 -1.70 0.71 -21.15
CA ARG A 549 -2.01 -0.11 -22.32
C ARG A 549 -3.52 -0.26 -22.55
N LEU A 550 -4.34 -0.35 -21.50
CA LEU A 550 -5.80 -0.32 -21.61
C LEU A 550 -6.29 0.97 -22.27
N PHE A 551 -5.75 2.12 -21.87
CA PHE A 551 -6.12 3.41 -22.47
C PHE A 551 -5.73 3.50 -23.95
N ASP A 552 -4.57 2.95 -24.34
CA ASP A 552 -4.18 2.84 -25.75
C ASP A 552 -5.17 1.97 -26.53
N ILE A 553 -5.56 0.83 -25.96
CA ILE A 553 -6.56 -0.07 -26.57
C ILE A 553 -7.93 0.63 -26.67
N TYR A 554 -8.34 1.41 -25.67
CA TYR A 554 -9.57 2.19 -25.71
C TYR A 554 -9.55 3.25 -26.82
N ALA A 555 -8.42 3.93 -27.02
CA ALA A 555 -8.24 4.85 -28.14
C ALA A 555 -8.33 4.11 -29.49
N ASP A 556 -7.73 2.93 -29.59
CA ASP A 556 -7.78 2.10 -30.80
C ASP A 556 -9.21 1.61 -31.11
N ILE A 557 -9.99 1.25 -30.08
CA ILE A 557 -11.42 0.91 -30.21
C ILE A 557 -12.21 2.13 -30.71
N LEU A 558 -11.96 3.31 -30.14
CA LEU A 558 -12.65 4.55 -30.49
C LEU A 558 -12.40 4.98 -31.95
N HIS A 559 -11.22 4.65 -32.47
CA HIS A 559 -10.82 4.91 -33.85
C HIS A 559 -11.03 3.71 -34.78
N GLU A 560 -11.78 2.69 -34.34
CA GLU A 560 -12.15 1.50 -35.12
C GLU A 560 -10.93 0.80 -35.75
N LYS A 561 -9.78 0.80 -35.05
CA LYS A 561 -8.59 0.13 -35.56
C LYS A 561 -8.82 -1.38 -35.63
N PRO A 562 -8.35 -2.06 -36.69
CA PRO A 562 -8.43 -3.51 -36.80
C PRO A 562 -7.80 -4.18 -35.57
N HIS A 563 -8.40 -5.28 -35.12
CA HIS A 563 -7.94 -6.10 -33.99
C HIS A 563 -8.01 -5.48 -32.58
N SER A 564 -8.37 -4.21 -32.42
CA SER A 564 -8.47 -3.54 -31.11
C SER A 564 -9.33 -4.30 -30.08
N ARG A 565 -10.46 -4.89 -30.50
CA ARG A 565 -11.32 -5.75 -29.65
C ARG A 565 -10.63 -7.04 -29.21
N ARG A 566 -9.82 -7.64 -30.10
CA ARG A 566 -9.03 -8.83 -29.79
C ARG A 566 -7.89 -8.48 -28.84
N ASP A 567 -7.21 -7.37 -29.08
CA ASP A 567 -6.14 -6.87 -28.20
C ASP A 567 -6.66 -6.62 -26.78
N LEU A 568 -7.89 -6.11 -26.63
CA LEU A 568 -8.56 -5.97 -25.33
C LEU A 568 -8.75 -7.32 -24.63
N GLN A 569 -9.22 -8.33 -25.35
CA GLN A 569 -9.43 -9.67 -24.79
C GLN A 569 -8.11 -10.34 -24.39
N GLU A 570 -7.09 -10.25 -25.25
CA GLU A 570 -5.75 -10.79 -24.99
C GLU A 570 -5.12 -10.09 -23.78
N HIS A 571 -5.21 -8.76 -23.69
CA HIS A 571 -4.71 -7.99 -22.56
C HIS A 571 -5.40 -8.38 -21.24
N LEU A 572 -6.73 -8.46 -21.21
CA LEU A 572 -7.45 -8.87 -19.99
C LEU A 572 -7.14 -10.33 -19.60
N SER A 573 -6.98 -11.22 -20.59
CA SER A 573 -6.59 -12.62 -20.34
C SER A 573 -5.19 -12.71 -19.73
N ASP A 574 -4.23 -11.96 -20.27
CA ASP A 574 -2.88 -11.88 -19.71
C ASP A 574 -2.93 -11.36 -18.27
N PHE A 575 -3.72 -10.33 -17.99
CA PHE A 575 -3.89 -9.79 -16.64
C PHE A 575 -4.45 -10.83 -15.64
N VAL A 576 -5.40 -11.68 -16.05
CA VAL A 576 -5.86 -12.82 -15.23
C VAL A 576 -4.72 -13.78 -14.95
N MET A 577 -3.96 -14.12 -15.99
CA MET A 577 -2.85 -15.08 -15.88
C MET A 577 -1.77 -14.58 -14.93
N LEU A 578 -1.42 -13.29 -15.00
CA LEU A 578 -0.39 -12.67 -14.16
C LEU A 578 -0.87 -12.47 -12.71
N SER A 579 -2.08 -11.96 -12.52
CA SER A 579 -2.61 -11.64 -11.19
C SER A 579 -3.11 -12.87 -10.42
N GLY A 580 -3.46 -13.95 -11.12
CA GLY A 580 -4.16 -15.11 -10.56
C GLY A 580 -5.56 -14.79 -10.04
N ASP A 581 -6.09 -13.58 -10.26
CA ASP A 581 -7.37 -13.13 -9.73
C ASP A 581 -8.41 -12.98 -10.83
N ARG A 582 -9.42 -13.85 -10.77
CA ARG A 582 -10.55 -13.79 -11.70
C ARG A 582 -11.62 -12.79 -11.26
N LYS A 583 -11.77 -12.51 -9.96
CA LYS A 583 -12.89 -11.69 -9.46
C LYS A 583 -12.88 -10.29 -10.06
N PHE A 584 -11.71 -9.66 -10.09
CA PHE A 584 -11.52 -8.33 -10.66
C PHE A 584 -11.80 -8.33 -12.18
N ILE A 585 -11.21 -9.28 -12.91
CA ILE A 585 -11.32 -9.32 -14.36
C ILE A 585 -12.71 -9.78 -14.82
N ASP A 586 -13.36 -10.73 -14.15
CA ASP A 586 -14.73 -11.18 -14.46
C ASP A 586 -15.72 -10.00 -14.45
N GLY A 587 -15.50 -9.01 -13.56
CA GLY A 587 -16.24 -7.75 -13.56
C GLY A 587 -16.00 -6.92 -14.81
N TYR A 588 -14.73 -6.67 -15.15
CA TYR A 588 -14.35 -5.98 -16.38
C TYR A 588 -14.91 -6.66 -17.63
N GLN A 589 -14.81 -7.98 -17.72
CA GLN A 589 -15.33 -8.77 -18.84
C GLN A 589 -16.85 -8.58 -19.01
N LYS A 590 -17.61 -8.55 -17.91
CA LYS A 590 -19.06 -8.27 -17.95
C LYS A 590 -19.36 -6.85 -18.47
N ILE A 591 -18.62 -5.85 -18.01
CA ILE A 591 -18.79 -4.44 -18.41
C ILE A 591 -18.45 -4.26 -19.89
N LEU A 592 -17.40 -4.92 -20.36
CA LEU A 592 -16.84 -4.78 -21.70
C LEU A 592 -17.50 -5.72 -22.72
N ARG A 593 -18.38 -6.63 -22.28
CA ARG A 593 -19.11 -7.56 -23.16
C ARG A 593 -19.79 -6.89 -24.36
N PRO A 594 -20.43 -5.69 -24.24
CA PRO A 594 -21.00 -5.00 -25.40
C PRO A 594 -19.96 -4.61 -26.46
N LEU A 595 -18.68 -4.46 -26.09
CA LEU A 595 -17.59 -4.17 -27.02
C LEU A 595 -17.08 -5.42 -27.75
N TRP A 596 -17.58 -6.62 -27.39
CA TRP A 596 -17.15 -7.90 -27.97
C TRP A 596 -18.20 -8.56 -28.87
N GLU A 597 -19.50 -8.27 -28.66
CA GLU A 597 -20.62 -8.97 -29.32
C GLU A 597 -21.10 -8.30 -30.63
N GLU A 598 -20.32 -7.36 -31.16
CA GLU A 598 -20.48 -6.80 -32.51
C GLU A 598 -19.31 -7.21 -33.40
#